data_AF-A0A9P9XHZ6-F1
#
_entry.id   AF-A0A9P9XHZ6-F1
#
_cell.length_a   1.000
_cell.length_b   1.000
_cell.length_c   1.000
_cell.angle_alpha   90.00
_cell.angle_beta   90.00
_cell.angle_gamma   90.00
#
_symmetry.space_group_name_H-M   'P 1'
#
loop_
_entity.id
_entity.type
_entity.pdbx_description
1 polymer ?
#
loop_
_entity_poly.entity_id
_entity_poly.type
_entity_poly.pdbx_seq_one_letter_code
_entity_poly.pdbx_strand_id
1 'polypeptide(L)'
;MPDLRPRTLAPLLLSFLTGHRVLGQASPGFPMVINTWGGPFTAATDAAYQALVKPGTSALDAVEIGCATCEANQCDGSVGFGGSPGENCETTLDAMIMDGVTMKSGSVAALRRVKNAIGVARHVLEYTSHTMLAGDLATEFAIENGFVAESLTTEASAERCAAWRAGNCQSNYRQNVTPDPKAACGPYTPVELDSSSSGYFDLIAPNSAQASHDTISMMALDANGIMAAGTSTNGASFKVPGRVGDGPITGSGSYVDGDVGACGATGDGDIMMRFLPCYQAVESMRRGMSPQEAARDAVVRMVKKYPAVSSGIVVVNNKGEHGGAGSGWTFTYAFRGGKMNATEVVTVPPVVVTRSLRVESELR
;
A
#
# COMPACT_ATOMS: atom_id res chain seq x y z
N MET A 1 -34.59 68.85 25.11
CA MET A 1 -34.34 68.14 23.84
C MET A 1 -33.33 67.04 24.10
N PRO A 2 -33.77 65.77 24.09
CA PRO A 2 -32.90 64.73 23.54
C PRO A 2 -33.70 63.70 22.74
N ASP A 3 -33.32 63.52 21.47
CA ASP A 3 -33.72 62.37 20.64
C ASP A 3 -32.43 61.69 20.19
N LEU A 4 -32.06 60.61 20.88
CA LEU A 4 -31.04 59.65 20.42
C LEU A 4 -31.52 58.26 20.80
N ARG A 5 -32.13 57.60 19.82
CA ARG A 5 -32.67 56.24 19.89
C ARG A 5 -31.57 55.20 20.15
N PRO A 6 -31.81 54.17 20.98
CA PRO A 6 -30.93 53.01 21.08
C PRO A 6 -31.08 52.09 19.87
N ARG A 7 -29.95 51.74 19.25
CA ARG A 7 -29.86 50.75 18.15
C ARG A 7 -30.08 49.34 18.70
N THR A 8 -31.03 48.62 18.11
CA THR A 8 -31.28 47.19 18.33
C THR A 8 -30.14 46.35 17.74
N LEU A 9 -29.50 45.54 18.58
CA LEU A 9 -28.52 44.52 18.17
C LEU A 9 -29.27 43.32 17.60
N ALA A 10 -29.06 43.03 16.31
CA ALA A 10 -29.51 41.79 15.68
C ALA A 10 -28.62 40.62 16.14
N PRO A 11 -29.18 39.44 16.46
CA PRO A 11 -28.39 38.29 16.86
C PRO A 11 -27.62 37.74 15.65
N LEU A 12 -26.30 37.63 15.80
CA LEU A 12 -25.41 36.99 14.85
C LEU A 12 -25.72 35.47 14.87
N LEU A 13 -26.38 34.97 13.82
CA LEU A 13 -26.54 33.54 13.59
C LEU A 13 -25.16 32.93 13.34
N LEU A 14 -24.61 32.28 14.36
CA LEU A 14 -23.43 31.43 14.24
C LEU A 14 -23.83 30.21 13.38
N SER A 15 -23.48 30.26 12.09
CA SER A 15 -23.56 29.10 11.22
C SER A 15 -22.54 28.07 11.73
N PHE A 16 -23.03 27.05 12.43
CA PHE A 16 -22.25 25.85 12.71
C PHE A 16 -21.99 25.14 11.39
N LEU A 17 -20.84 25.42 10.78
CA LEU A 17 -20.24 24.52 9.80
C LEU A 17 -19.99 23.20 10.51
N THR A 18 -20.89 22.24 10.32
CA THR A 18 -20.71 20.85 10.70
C THR A 18 -19.59 20.27 9.83
N GLY A 19 -18.36 20.52 10.27
CA GLY A 19 -17.21 19.76 9.81
C GLY A 19 -17.53 18.29 10.04
N HIS A 20 -17.70 17.54 8.95
CA HIS A 20 -17.82 16.10 9.01
C HIS A 20 -16.50 15.57 9.56
N ARG A 21 -16.40 15.43 10.89
CA ARG A 21 -15.36 14.60 11.50
C ARG A 21 -15.63 13.20 10.98
N VAL A 22 -14.80 12.73 10.05
CA VAL A 22 -14.71 11.30 9.74
C VAL A 22 -14.20 10.66 11.02
N LEU A 23 -15.13 10.09 11.80
CA LEU A 23 -14.82 9.43 13.06
C LEU A 23 -14.02 8.16 12.75
N GLY A 24 -12.94 7.93 13.50
CA GLY A 24 -12.24 6.64 13.48
C GLY A 24 -13.19 5.51 13.88
N GLN A 25 -12.97 4.34 13.32
CA GLN A 25 -13.70 3.12 13.66
C GLN A 25 -12.93 2.32 14.71
N ALA A 26 -13.60 1.39 15.39
CA ALA A 26 -12.97 0.50 16.34
C ALA A 26 -13.48 -0.92 16.13
N SER A 27 -12.56 -1.88 16.18
CA SER A 27 -12.92 -3.29 16.22
C SER A 27 -13.70 -3.62 17.50
N PRO A 28 -14.67 -4.55 17.46
CA PRO A 28 -15.40 -4.98 18.66
C PRO A 28 -14.56 -5.83 19.63
N GLY A 29 -13.26 -6.04 19.35
CA GLY A 29 -12.31 -6.69 20.26
C GLY A 29 -11.18 -7.40 19.52
N PHE A 30 -10.39 -8.18 20.28
CA PHE A 30 -9.33 -9.04 19.76
C PHE A 30 -9.73 -10.52 19.77
N PRO A 31 -9.14 -11.36 18.90
CA PRO A 31 -8.17 -11.03 17.85
C PRO A 31 -8.77 -10.16 16.74
N MET A 32 -7.94 -9.52 15.93
CA MET A 32 -8.35 -8.65 14.83
C MET A 32 -7.43 -8.84 13.62
N VAL A 33 -8.02 -8.84 12.42
CA VAL A 33 -7.31 -8.76 11.14
C VAL A 33 -7.88 -7.63 10.32
N ILE A 34 -7.01 -6.90 9.62
CA ILE A 34 -7.38 -5.80 8.74
C ILE A 34 -6.44 -5.76 7.52
N ASN A 35 -6.97 -5.51 6.32
CA ASN A 35 -6.15 -5.37 5.11
C ASN A 35 -6.71 -4.36 4.12
N THR A 36 -5.85 -3.91 3.19
CA THR A 36 -6.24 -3.12 2.02
C THR A 36 -7.23 -3.89 1.15
N TRP A 37 -8.19 -3.17 0.58
CA TRP A 37 -9.25 -3.64 -0.32
C TRP A 37 -10.32 -4.52 0.32
N GLY A 38 -11.55 -4.35 -0.16
CA GLY A 38 -12.67 -5.29 0.05
C GLY A 38 -12.84 -6.25 -1.13
N GLY A 39 -14.08 -6.68 -1.40
CA GLY A 39 -14.36 -7.54 -2.55
C GLY A 39 -13.62 -8.88 -2.45
N PRO A 40 -12.87 -9.32 -3.49
CA PRO A 40 -12.13 -10.58 -3.43
C PRO A 40 -11.09 -10.69 -2.31
N PHE A 41 -10.61 -9.55 -1.79
CA PHE A 41 -9.62 -9.52 -0.71
C PHE A 41 -10.19 -9.91 0.65
N THR A 42 -11.52 -9.95 0.82
CA THR A 42 -12.13 -10.43 2.08
C THR A 42 -11.82 -11.90 2.35
N ALA A 43 -11.54 -12.70 1.32
CA ALA A 43 -11.09 -14.08 1.48
C ALA A 43 -9.78 -14.16 2.27
N ALA A 44 -8.87 -13.21 2.08
CA ALA A 44 -7.63 -13.11 2.84
C ALA A 44 -7.89 -12.71 4.30
N THR A 45 -8.79 -11.72 4.53
CA THR A 45 -9.22 -11.30 5.87
C THR A 45 -9.80 -12.49 6.64
N ASP A 46 -10.71 -13.24 6.01
CA ASP A 46 -11.36 -14.39 6.63
C ASP A 46 -10.36 -15.52 6.90
N ALA A 47 -9.48 -15.86 5.96
CA ALA A 47 -8.48 -16.92 6.15
C ALA A 47 -7.55 -16.61 7.33
N ALA A 48 -7.00 -15.39 7.38
CA ALA A 48 -6.15 -14.94 8.48
C ALA A 48 -6.89 -14.92 9.81
N TYR A 49 -8.11 -14.39 9.86
CA TYR A 49 -8.89 -14.34 11.10
C TYR A 49 -9.25 -15.74 11.62
N GLN A 50 -9.68 -16.64 10.73
CA GLN A 50 -10.01 -18.02 11.09
C GLN A 50 -8.78 -18.82 11.55
N ALA A 51 -7.59 -18.46 11.08
CA ALA A 51 -6.35 -18.99 11.63
C ALA A 51 -6.07 -18.40 13.02
N LEU A 52 -6.15 -17.07 13.16
CA LEU A 52 -5.76 -16.34 14.37
C LEU A 52 -6.61 -16.66 15.61
N VAL A 53 -7.87 -17.10 15.42
CA VAL A 53 -8.71 -17.57 16.53
C VAL A 53 -8.33 -18.96 17.04
N LYS A 54 -7.48 -19.70 16.33
CA LYS A 54 -7.02 -21.04 16.76
C LYS A 54 -5.90 -20.89 17.78
N PRO A 55 -5.94 -21.65 18.89
CA PRO A 55 -4.87 -21.64 19.89
C PRO A 55 -3.50 -21.92 19.26
N GLY A 56 -2.49 -21.13 19.64
CA GLY A 56 -1.11 -21.29 19.18
C GLY A 56 -0.78 -20.66 17.84
N THR A 57 -1.74 -20.01 17.16
CA THR A 57 -1.46 -19.23 15.95
C THR A 57 -1.03 -17.82 16.34
N SER A 58 0.15 -17.40 15.90
CA SER A 58 0.67 -16.04 16.14
C SER A 58 0.10 -15.03 15.15
N ALA A 59 0.28 -13.73 15.44
CA ALA A 59 -0.05 -12.67 14.50
C ALA A 59 0.75 -12.79 13.18
N LEU A 60 2.01 -13.24 13.25
CA LEU A 60 2.84 -13.47 12.06
C LEU A 60 2.27 -14.59 11.19
N ASP A 61 1.84 -15.70 11.80
CA ASP A 61 1.22 -16.81 11.06
C ASP A 61 -0.07 -16.35 10.37
N ALA A 62 -0.88 -15.54 11.04
CA ALA A 62 -2.12 -15.02 10.45
C ALA A 62 -1.87 -14.10 9.25
N VAL A 63 -0.86 -13.21 9.32
CA VAL A 63 -0.45 -12.36 8.19
C VAL A 63 0.05 -13.21 7.02
N GLU A 64 0.90 -14.20 7.27
CA GLU A 64 1.38 -15.11 6.23
C GLU A 64 0.22 -15.85 5.56
N ILE A 65 -0.66 -16.47 6.35
CA ILE A 65 -1.83 -17.22 5.84
C ILE A 65 -2.75 -16.33 5.00
N GLY A 66 -3.05 -15.12 5.48
CA GLY A 66 -3.93 -14.20 4.76
C GLY A 66 -3.35 -13.73 3.44
N CYS A 67 -2.10 -13.24 3.45
CA CYS A 67 -1.42 -12.82 2.22
C CYS A 67 -1.24 -13.98 1.23
N ALA A 68 -0.82 -15.16 1.70
CA ALA A 68 -0.66 -16.35 0.85
C ALA A 68 -1.99 -16.81 0.25
N THR A 69 -3.10 -16.65 0.98
CA THR A 69 -4.45 -16.90 0.44
C THR A 69 -4.74 -15.99 -0.75
N CYS A 70 -4.38 -14.70 -0.67
CA CYS A 70 -4.59 -13.79 -1.79
C CYS A 70 -3.63 -14.04 -2.97
N GLU A 71 -2.38 -14.41 -2.69
CA GLU A 71 -1.42 -14.86 -3.71
C GLU A 71 -1.92 -16.09 -4.49
N ALA A 72 -2.52 -17.06 -3.77
CA ALA A 72 -3.07 -18.27 -4.37
C ALA A 72 -4.36 -18.01 -5.14
N ASN A 73 -5.27 -17.20 -4.58
CA ASN A 73 -6.57 -16.89 -5.18
C ASN A 73 -6.48 -15.84 -6.31
N GLN A 74 -5.34 -15.15 -6.44
CA GLN A 74 -5.16 -14.05 -7.37
C GLN A 74 -6.31 -13.03 -7.24
N CYS A 75 -6.61 -12.59 -6.01
CA CYS A 75 -7.85 -11.88 -5.60
C CYS A 75 -8.51 -11.04 -6.70
N ASP A 76 -7.77 -10.14 -7.31
CA ASP A 76 -8.16 -9.33 -8.48
C ASP A 76 -7.15 -9.40 -9.63
N GLY A 77 -6.16 -10.30 -9.52
CA GLY A 77 -5.02 -10.42 -10.43
C GLY A 77 -3.83 -9.51 -10.13
N SER A 78 -3.85 -8.66 -9.10
CA SER A 78 -2.73 -7.79 -8.69
C SER A 78 -1.80 -8.38 -7.61
N VAL A 79 -2.16 -9.56 -7.08
CA VAL A 79 -1.41 -10.28 -6.05
C VAL A 79 -1.17 -11.71 -6.52
N GLY A 80 0.04 -12.21 -6.29
CA GLY A 80 0.45 -13.56 -6.68
C GLY A 80 0.78 -13.72 -8.16
N PHE A 81 0.84 -14.97 -8.60
CA PHE A 81 1.25 -15.35 -9.96
C PHE A 81 0.25 -14.87 -11.02
N GLY A 82 0.64 -14.87 -12.30
CA GLY A 82 -0.23 -14.60 -13.45
C GLY A 82 -0.65 -13.13 -13.64
N GLY A 83 -0.41 -12.25 -12.69
CA GLY A 83 -0.70 -10.83 -12.81
C GLY A 83 0.49 -9.97 -13.22
N SER A 84 0.20 -8.77 -13.73
CA SER A 84 1.15 -7.68 -14.00
C SER A 84 2.55 -8.10 -14.49
N PRO A 85 2.68 -8.82 -15.63
CA PRO A 85 3.98 -9.16 -16.15
C PRO A 85 4.78 -7.89 -16.49
N GLY A 86 6.10 -7.91 -16.31
CA GLY A 86 6.98 -6.84 -16.76
C GLY A 86 7.05 -6.72 -18.29
N GLU A 87 7.82 -5.74 -18.78
CA GLU A 87 8.00 -5.52 -20.22
C GLU A 87 8.66 -6.74 -20.94
N ASN A 88 9.33 -7.61 -20.17
CA ASN A 88 9.90 -8.88 -20.61
C ASN A 88 8.88 -10.04 -20.59
N CYS A 89 7.59 -9.76 -20.36
CA CYS A 89 6.48 -10.72 -20.20
C CYS A 89 6.61 -11.68 -19.01
N GLU A 90 7.33 -11.30 -17.98
CA GLU A 90 7.50 -12.13 -16.79
C GLU A 90 6.90 -11.47 -15.56
N THR A 91 6.09 -12.21 -14.81
CA THR A 91 5.61 -11.80 -13.50
C THR A 91 6.72 -11.99 -12.47
N THR A 92 6.98 -10.97 -11.66
CA THR A 92 7.83 -11.05 -10.46
C THR A 92 7.03 -10.56 -9.26
N LEU A 93 7.24 -11.20 -8.11
CA LEU A 93 6.50 -10.91 -6.88
C LEU A 93 7.37 -10.12 -5.90
N ASP A 94 6.73 -9.23 -5.15
CA ASP A 94 7.32 -8.46 -4.08
C ASP A 94 6.52 -8.70 -2.80
N ALA A 95 7.19 -9.02 -1.70
CA ALA A 95 6.52 -9.24 -0.42
C ALA A 95 7.39 -8.86 0.79
N MET A 96 6.76 -8.48 1.89
CA MET A 96 7.42 -8.28 3.18
C MET A 96 6.53 -8.70 4.34
N ILE A 97 7.15 -9.07 5.46
CA ILE A 97 6.49 -9.34 6.73
C ILE A 97 7.33 -8.78 7.87
N MET A 98 6.67 -8.25 8.90
CA MET A 98 7.31 -7.61 10.04
C MET A 98 6.63 -8.03 11.34
N ASP A 99 7.46 -8.36 12.32
CA ASP A 99 7.06 -8.65 13.68
C ASP A 99 7.00 -7.37 14.52
N GLY A 100 5.84 -7.11 15.13
CA GLY A 100 5.60 -5.92 15.94
C GLY A 100 6.27 -5.94 17.32
N VAL A 101 6.81 -7.10 17.76
CA VAL A 101 7.50 -7.22 19.06
C VAL A 101 8.99 -6.95 18.92
N THR A 102 9.64 -7.62 17.97
CA THR A 102 11.09 -7.54 17.80
C THR A 102 11.54 -6.47 16.82
N MET A 103 10.61 -5.85 16.09
CA MET A 103 10.86 -4.97 14.95
C MET A 103 11.60 -5.65 13.79
N LYS A 104 11.78 -6.98 13.84
CA LYS A 104 12.43 -7.73 12.77
C LYS A 104 11.50 -7.80 11.56
N SER A 105 12.06 -7.62 10.38
CA SER A 105 11.37 -7.77 9.11
C SER A 105 12.11 -8.70 8.17
N GLY A 106 11.36 -9.39 7.32
CA GLY A 106 11.86 -10.18 6.21
C GLY A 106 11.14 -9.76 4.93
N SER A 107 11.86 -9.79 3.81
CA SER A 107 11.40 -9.21 2.56
C SER A 107 12.05 -9.87 1.35
N VAL A 108 11.29 -9.95 0.28
CA VAL A 108 11.74 -10.39 -1.04
C VAL A 108 11.27 -9.41 -2.10
N ALA A 109 12.17 -9.06 -3.00
CA ALA A 109 11.89 -8.12 -4.08
C ALA A 109 12.26 -8.72 -5.44
N ALA A 110 11.44 -8.46 -6.46
CA ALA A 110 11.55 -9.07 -7.78
C ALA A 110 11.74 -10.60 -7.72
N LEU A 111 11.05 -11.26 -6.78
CA LEU A 111 11.10 -12.72 -6.61
C LEU A 111 10.55 -13.39 -7.85
N ARG A 112 11.33 -14.32 -8.39
CA ARG A 112 11.01 -15.03 -9.63
C ARG A 112 10.65 -16.47 -9.31
N ARG A 113 9.72 -17.02 -10.07
CA ARG A 113 9.40 -18.45 -10.10
C ARG A 113 8.98 -19.09 -8.77
N VAL A 114 8.49 -18.33 -7.78
CA VAL A 114 7.96 -18.89 -6.53
C VAL A 114 6.63 -18.21 -6.23
N LYS A 115 5.56 -18.99 -6.09
CA LYS A 115 4.20 -18.45 -5.94
C LYS A 115 3.91 -17.86 -4.57
N ASN A 116 4.46 -18.48 -3.51
CA ASN A 116 4.25 -18.04 -2.12
C ASN A 116 5.32 -17.01 -1.72
N ALA A 117 5.16 -15.75 -2.11
CA ALA A 117 6.18 -14.72 -1.87
C ALA A 117 6.23 -14.29 -0.41
N ILE A 118 5.08 -14.14 0.25
CA ILE A 118 5.02 -13.79 1.68
C ILE A 118 5.67 -14.88 2.55
N GLY A 119 5.53 -16.15 2.19
CA GLY A 119 6.22 -17.26 2.87
C GLY A 119 7.74 -17.17 2.72
N VAL A 120 8.26 -16.81 1.54
CA VAL A 120 9.71 -16.59 1.40
C VAL A 120 10.15 -15.38 2.23
N ALA A 121 9.37 -14.29 2.27
CA ALA A 121 9.65 -13.16 3.14
C ALA A 121 9.67 -13.56 4.63
N ARG A 122 8.77 -14.45 5.06
CA ARG A 122 8.78 -15.07 6.40
C ARG A 122 10.07 -15.86 6.65
N HIS A 123 10.54 -16.63 5.68
CA HIS A 123 11.80 -17.36 5.81
C HIS A 123 13.02 -16.43 5.87
N VAL A 124 13.02 -15.29 5.17
CA VAL A 124 14.07 -14.27 5.34
C VAL A 124 14.09 -13.75 6.78
N LEU A 125 12.90 -13.49 7.36
CA LEU A 125 12.74 -13.06 8.75
C LEU A 125 13.26 -14.12 9.73
N GLU A 126 13.00 -15.41 9.52
CA GLU A 126 13.33 -16.46 10.49
C GLU A 126 14.76 -17.01 10.36
N TYR A 127 15.20 -17.28 9.12
CA TYR A 127 16.40 -18.08 8.86
C TYR A 127 17.61 -17.25 8.42
N THR A 128 17.52 -15.91 8.49
CA THR A 128 18.65 -15.03 8.21
C THR A 128 18.77 -13.91 9.25
N SER A 129 19.95 -13.27 9.30
CA SER A 129 20.14 -11.98 9.99
C SER A 129 19.89 -10.78 9.06
N HIS A 130 19.48 -11.03 7.81
CA HIS A 130 19.21 -10.01 6.81
C HIS A 130 17.72 -9.63 6.80
N THR A 131 17.41 -8.51 6.17
CA THR A 131 16.05 -8.00 6.03
C THR A 131 15.45 -8.28 4.66
N MET A 132 16.25 -8.23 3.59
CA MET A 132 15.74 -8.28 2.22
C MET A 132 16.67 -9.07 1.31
N LEU A 133 16.08 -9.96 0.50
CA LEU A 133 16.72 -10.63 -0.63
C LEU A 133 16.02 -10.24 -1.94
N ALA A 134 16.70 -10.35 -3.09
CA ALA A 134 16.10 -9.94 -4.35
C ALA A 134 16.45 -10.84 -5.54
N GLY A 135 15.58 -10.82 -6.54
CA GLY A 135 15.80 -11.44 -7.86
C GLY A 135 15.92 -12.95 -7.82
N ASP A 136 16.74 -13.49 -8.72
CA ASP A 136 16.99 -14.93 -8.82
C ASP A 136 17.69 -15.50 -7.57
N LEU A 137 18.52 -14.72 -6.87
CA LEU A 137 19.18 -15.17 -5.64
C LEU A 137 18.19 -15.31 -4.46
N ALA A 138 17.08 -14.55 -4.46
CA ALA A 138 15.98 -14.80 -3.53
C ALA A 138 15.25 -16.11 -3.86
N THR A 139 15.14 -16.46 -5.16
CA THR A 139 14.60 -17.76 -5.59
C THR A 139 15.50 -18.90 -5.12
N GLU A 140 16.82 -18.78 -5.27
CA GLU A 140 17.77 -19.80 -4.78
C GLU A 140 17.62 -20.04 -3.28
N PHE A 141 17.59 -18.96 -2.49
CA PHE A 141 17.30 -19.05 -1.05
C PHE A 141 15.94 -19.72 -0.77
N ALA A 142 14.89 -19.39 -1.53
CA ALA A 142 13.59 -20.02 -1.38
C ALA A 142 13.67 -21.54 -1.63
N ILE A 143 14.37 -21.98 -2.66
CA ILE A 143 14.55 -23.41 -2.97
C ILE A 143 15.30 -24.13 -1.85
N GLU A 144 16.37 -23.54 -1.33
CA GLU A 144 17.12 -24.06 -0.17
C GLU A 144 16.24 -24.23 1.08
N ASN A 145 15.20 -23.40 1.19
CA ASN A 145 14.22 -23.41 2.26
C ASN A 145 12.97 -24.28 1.98
N GLY A 146 12.98 -25.05 0.89
CA GLY A 146 11.92 -26.01 0.58
C GLY A 146 10.77 -25.48 -0.28
N PHE A 147 10.87 -24.24 -0.78
CA PHE A 147 9.91 -23.72 -1.76
C PHE A 147 10.17 -24.34 -3.14
N VAL A 148 9.11 -24.46 -3.95
CA VAL A 148 9.20 -25.03 -5.29
C VAL A 148 9.34 -23.91 -6.32
N ALA A 149 10.35 -24.03 -7.18
CA ALA A 149 10.49 -23.16 -8.34
C ALA A 149 9.58 -23.60 -9.49
N GLU A 150 8.67 -22.73 -9.90
CA GLU A 150 7.71 -22.96 -10.98
C GLU A 150 7.37 -21.67 -11.73
N SER A 151 6.80 -21.77 -12.93
CA SER A 151 6.44 -20.58 -13.70
C SER A 151 5.37 -19.75 -12.99
N LEU A 152 5.56 -18.43 -12.96
CA LEU A 152 4.54 -17.48 -12.53
C LEU A 152 3.61 -17.07 -13.68
N THR A 153 3.92 -17.44 -14.92
CA THR A 153 3.11 -17.12 -16.10
C THR A 153 1.88 -18.00 -16.16
N THR A 154 0.71 -17.37 -16.36
CA THR A 154 -0.54 -18.02 -16.76
C THR A 154 -0.86 -17.75 -18.22
N GLU A 155 -1.80 -18.50 -18.80
CA GLU A 155 -2.32 -18.24 -20.15
C GLU A 155 -2.82 -16.80 -20.29
N ALA A 156 -3.64 -16.33 -19.35
CA ALA A 156 -4.12 -14.95 -19.32
C ALA A 156 -2.98 -13.91 -19.25
N SER A 157 -1.90 -14.19 -18.53
CA SER A 157 -0.74 -13.29 -18.47
C SER A 157 0.02 -13.23 -19.81
N ALA A 158 0.11 -14.37 -20.50
CA ALA A 158 0.74 -14.47 -21.81
C ALA A 158 -0.07 -13.74 -22.87
N GLU A 159 -1.40 -13.91 -22.87
CA GLU A 159 -2.33 -13.18 -23.75
C GLU A 159 -2.25 -11.66 -23.53
N ARG A 160 -2.26 -11.22 -22.26
CA ARG A 160 -2.06 -9.79 -21.92
C ARG A 160 -0.75 -9.25 -22.48
N CYS A 161 0.33 -10.01 -22.37
CA CYS A 161 1.61 -9.55 -22.90
C CYS A 161 1.65 -9.52 -24.43
N ALA A 162 1.02 -10.50 -25.10
CA ALA A 162 0.89 -10.51 -26.55
C ALA A 162 0.08 -9.29 -27.04
N ALA A 163 -1.04 -8.98 -26.38
CA ALA A 163 -1.85 -7.81 -26.68
C ALA A 163 -1.10 -6.49 -26.45
N TRP A 164 -0.33 -6.38 -25.36
CA TRP A 164 0.50 -5.21 -25.07
C TRP A 164 1.58 -4.98 -26.12
N ARG A 165 2.27 -6.05 -26.57
CA ARG A 165 3.24 -5.97 -27.66
C ARG A 165 2.59 -5.55 -28.98
N ALA A 166 1.41 -6.10 -29.30
CA ALA A 166 0.65 -5.69 -30.48
C ALA A 166 0.17 -4.23 -30.40
N GLY A 167 -0.01 -3.70 -29.19
CA GLY A 167 -0.34 -2.31 -28.89
C GLY A 167 0.88 -1.38 -28.79
N ASN A 168 1.99 -1.68 -29.47
CA ASN A 168 3.23 -0.89 -29.45
C ASN A 168 3.77 -0.65 -28.02
N CYS A 169 3.63 -1.65 -27.15
CA CYS A 169 4.14 -1.62 -25.79
C CYS A 169 3.55 -0.47 -24.93
N GLN A 170 2.26 -0.18 -25.11
CA GLN A 170 1.56 0.86 -24.33
C GLN A 170 0.52 0.29 -23.35
N SER A 171 0.41 0.85 -22.14
CA SER A 171 1.31 1.85 -21.55
C SER A 171 2.66 1.25 -21.14
N ASN A 172 3.68 2.09 -20.92
CA ASN A 172 4.95 1.70 -20.30
C ASN A 172 5.52 2.82 -19.40
N TYR A 173 6.64 2.53 -18.75
CA TYR A 173 7.27 3.40 -17.74
C TYR A 173 8.58 4.04 -18.20
N ARG A 174 8.95 3.90 -19.48
CA ARG A 174 10.20 4.43 -20.03
C ARG A 174 10.07 5.94 -20.25
N GLN A 175 11.08 6.69 -19.85
CA GLN A 175 11.14 8.15 -19.96
C GLN A 175 12.52 8.56 -20.42
N ASN A 176 12.62 9.68 -21.14
CA ASN A 176 13.89 10.26 -21.58
C ASN A 176 14.77 9.26 -22.37
N VAL A 177 14.16 8.55 -23.32
CA VAL A 177 14.80 7.56 -24.17
C VAL A 177 14.41 7.72 -25.64
N THR A 178 15.21 7.14 -26.54
CA THR A 178 14.94 7.00 -27.98
C THR A 178 14.92 5.51 -28.39
N PRO A 179 14.01 5.05 -29.28
CA PRO A 179 12.92 5.81 -29.89
C PRO A 179 11.88 6.28 -28.84
N ASP A 180 11.00 7.22 -29.21
CA ASP A 180 9.97 7.76 -28.31
C ASP A 180 9.18 6.62 -27.66
N PRO A 181 9.24 6.47 -26.32
CA PRO A 181 8.63 5.35 -25.62
C PRO A 181 7.10 5.36 -25.71
N LYS A 182 6.46 6.46 -26.13
CA LYS A 182 5.01 6.51 -26.35
C LYS A 182 4.57 5.96 -27.70
N ALA A 183 5.50 5.81 -28.65
CA ALA A 183 5.21 5.45 -30.03
C ALA A 183 5.79 4.10 -30.45
N ALA A 184 6.85 3.62 -29.77
CA ALA A 184 7.54 2.40 -30.15
C ALA A 184 7.93 1.56 -28.92
N CYS A 185 7.95 0.25 -29.12
CA CYS A 185 8.67 -0.68 -28.26
C CYS A 185 10.19 -0.42 -28.36
N GLY A 186 10.94 -0.83 -27.34
CA GLY A 186 12.40 -0.79 -27.35
C GLY A 186 13.03 -1.74 -28.40
N PRO A 187 14.38 -1.89 -28.39
CA PRO A 187 15.28 -1.43 -27.35
C PRO A 187 15.37 0.09 -27.27
N TYR A 188 15.46 0.60 -26.05
CA TYR A 188 15.53 2.03 -25.76
C TYR A 188 16.98 2.43 -25.46
N THR A 189 17.39 3.59 -25.97
CA THR A 189 18.67 4.23 -25.66
C THR A 189 18.42 5.48 -24.83
N PRO A 190 19.14 5.70 -23.71
CA PRO A 190 19.01 6.92 -22.91
C PRO A 190 19.29 8.19 -23.71
N VAL A 191 18.54 9.24 -23.42
CA VAL A 191 18.85 10.61 -23.85
C VAL A 191 19.61 11.30 -22.71
N GLU A 192 20.69 12.00 -23.03
CA GLU A 192 21.43 12.78 -22.03
C GLU A 192 20.59 13.94 -21.51
N LEU A 193 20.54 14.10 -20.18
CA LEU A 193 19.81 15.18 -19.51
C LEU A 193 20.80 16.22 -18.96
N ASP A 194 20.51 17.49 -19.21
CA ASP A 194 21.25 18.61 -18.62
C ASP A 194 20.58 19.06 -17.31
N SER A 195 21.19 18.69 -16.17
CA SER A 195 20.70 19.06 -14.84
C SER A 195 20.82 20.54 -14.50
N SER A 196 21.55 21.33 -15.31
CA SER A 196 21.62 22.78 -15.16
C SER A 196 20.47 23.50 -15.87
N SER A 197 19.75 22.80 -16.76
CA SER A 197 18.62 23.37 -17.49
C SER A 197 17.43 23.62 -16.57
N SER A 198 16.70 24.72 -16.81
CA SER A 198 15.51 25.08 -16.03
C SER A 198 14.38 24.05 -16.11
N GLY A 199 14.35 23.22 -17.16
CA GLY A 199 13.35 22.18 -17.38
C GLY A 199 13.71 20.80 -16.82
N TYR A 200 14.90 20.61 -16.24
CA TYR A 200 15.36 19.30 -15.78
C TYR A 200 14.38 18.60 -14.83
N PHE A 201 13.84 19.33 -13.85
CA PHE A 201 12.93 18.77 -12.87
C PHE A 201 11.60 18.29 -13.46
N ASP A 202 11.12 18.96 -14.51
CA ASP A 202 9.90 18.54 -15.22
C ASP A 202 10.14 17.25 -16.02
N LEU A 203 11.37 17.00 -16.46
CA LEU A 203 11.76 15.79 -17.20
C LEU A 203 11.88 14.54 -16.32
N ILE A 204 12.29 14.69 -15.06
CA ILE A 204 12.49 13.55 -14.13
C ILE A 204 11.30 13.31 -13.20
N ALA A 205 10.40 14.28 -13.07
CA ALA A 205 9.19 14.18 -12.26
C ALA A 205 7.98 14.77 -13.02
N PRO A 206 7.62 14.20 -14.18
CA PRO A 206 6.46 14.68 -14.93
C PRO A 206 5.18 14.57 -14.09
N ASN A 207 4.30 15.56 -14.20
CA ASN A 207 2.99 15.58 -13.52
C ASN A 207 1.97 14.57 -14.11
N SER A 208 2.42 13.43 -14.63
CA SER A 208 1.57 12.40 -15.20
C SER A 208 0.95 11.53 -14.11
N ALA A 209 -0.35 11.25 -14.23
CA ALA A 209 -0.98 10.17 -13.48
C ALA A 209 -0.38 8.84 -13.97
N GLN A 210 0.35 8.14 -13.10
CA GLN A 210 0.77 6.78 -13.37
C GLN A 210 -0.38 5.81 -13.08
N ALA A 211 -0.47 4.75 -13.89
CA ALA A 211 -1.38 3.66 -13.61
C ALA A 211 -0.94 3.00 -12.31
N SER A 212 -1.82 3.07 -11.32
CA SER A 212 -1.64 2.41 -10.03
C SER A 212 -2.17 0.98 -10.09
N HIS A 213 -1.66 0.12 -9.22
CA HIS A 213 -2.11 -1.24 -9.07
C HIS A 213 -2.55 -1.52 -7.64
N ASP A 214 -3.35 -2.55 -7.48
CA ASP A 214 -3.79 -3.01 -6.17
C ASP A 214 -2.68 -3.89 -5.53
N THR A 215 -2.67 -3.92 -4.21
CA THR A 215 -1.68 -4.59 -3.36
C THR A 215 -2.41 -5.03 -2.10
N ILE A 216 -2.17 -6.25 -1.62
CA ILE A 216 -2.63 -6.65 -0.29
C ILE A 216 -1.58 -6.26 0.74
N SER A 217 -1.98 -5.42 1.68
CA SER A 217 -1.24 -5.17 2.92
C SER A 217 -2.15 -5.51 4.08
N MET A 218 -1.69 -6.37 4.98
CA MET A 218 -2.46 -6.97 6.06
C MET A 218 -1.77 -6.74 7.40
N MET A 219 -2.58 -6.50 8.43
CA MET A 219 -2.16 -6.42 9.81
C MET A 219 -3.02 -7.34 10.66
N ALA A 220 -2.38 -8.01 11.62
CA ALA A 220 -3.03 -8.89 12.58
C ALA A 220 -2.69 -8.46 14.00
N LEU A 221 -3.67 -8.53 14.89
CA LEU A 221 -3.56 -8.36 16.33
C LEU A 221 -4.11 -9.62 16.99
N ASP A 222 -3.27 -10.38 17.69
CA ASP A 222 -3.72 -11.59 18.37
C ASP A 222 -4.58 -11.27 19.61
N ALA A 223 -5.06 -12.31 20.31
CA ALA A 223 -5.90 -12.13 21.50
C ALA A 223 -5.19 -11.42 22.67
N ASN A 224 -3.86 -11.36 22.68
CA ASN A 224 -3.04 -10.65 23.66
C ASN A 224 -2.64 -9.24 23.19
N GLY A 225 -3.03 -8.84 21.98
CA GLY A 225 -2.64 -7.58 21.35
C GLY A 225 -1.26 -7.59 20.70
N ILE A 226 -0.63 -8.75 20.52
CA ILE A 226 0.63 -8.87 19.78
C ILE A 226 0.33 -8.63 18.30
N MET A 227 1.13 -7.76 17.66
CA MET A 227 0.87 -7.28 16.31
C MET A 227 1.89 -7.80 15.29
N ALA A 228 1.43 -8.01 14.07
CA ALA A 228 2.28 -8.22 12.90
C ALA A 228 1.69 -7.51 11.69
N ALA A 229 2.52 -7.22 10.69
CA ALA A 229 2.08 -6.65 9.42
C ALA A 229 2.85 -7.26 8.25
N GLY A 230 2.25 -7.28 7.07
CA GLY A 230 2.90 -7.75 5.87
C GLY A 230 2.18 -7.33 4.60
N THR A 231 2.89 -7.39 3.49
CA THR A 231 2.43 -6.95 2.18
C THR A 231 2.83 -7.96 1.12
N SER A 232 1.99 -8.16 0.11
CA SER A 232 2.32 -8.91 -1.10
C SER A 232 1.71 -8.28 -2.35
N THR A 233 2.45 -8.28 -3.45
CA THR A 233 2.03 -7.73 -4.74
C THR A 233 2.82 -8.35 -5.90
N ASN A 234 2.24 -8.33 -7.10
CA ASN A 234 3.00 -8.55 -8.34
C ASN A 234 3.45 -7.24 -9.03
N GLY A 235 3.15 -6.09 -8.41
CA GLY A 235 3.61 -4.78 -8.84
C GLY A 235 2.87 -4.24 -10.06
N ALA A 236 3.46 -3.22 -10.69
CA ALA A 236 2.87 -2.54 -11.83
C ALA A 236 2.93 -3.39 -13.11
N SER A 237 1.82 -3.44 -13.85
CA SER A 237 1.76 -4.10 -15.17
C SER A 237 2.73 -3.45 -16.15
N PHE A 238 3.52 -4.26 -16.85
CA PHE A 238 4.53 -3.82 -17.82
C PHE A 238 5.62 -2.91 -17.24
N LYS A 239 5.90 -3.07 -15.94
CA LYS A 239 7.03 -2.45 -15.26
C LYS A 239 8.35 -2.76 -15.97
N VAL A 240 9.30 -1.83 -15.87
CA VAL A 240 10.68 -2.07 -16.29
C VAL A 240 11.23 -3.28 -15.51
N PRO A 241 11.90 -4.26 -16.15
CA PRO A 241 12.45 -5.43 -15.47
C PRO A 241 13.35 -5.02 -14.31
N GLY A 242 13.12 -5.63 -13.15
CA GLY A 242 13.81 -5.27 -11.91
C GLY A 242 13.20 -4.11 -11.13
N ARG A 243 12.13 -3.46 -11.63
CA ARG A 243 11.36 -2.47 -10.84
C ARG A 243 10.76 -3.13 -9.61
N VAL A 244 11.00 -2.50 -8.46
CA VAL A 244 10.45 -2.84 -7.15
C VAL A 244 9.61 -1.66 -6.68
N GLY A 245 8.37 -1.93 -6.26
CA GLY A 245 7.48 -0.90 -5.71
C GLY A 245 7.64 -0.73 -4.20
N ASP A 246 6.63 -0.14 -3.55
CA ASP A 246 6.57 0.03 -2.09
C ASP A 246 6.34 -1.28 -1.33
N GLY A 247 5.70 -2.26 -1.97
CA GLY A 247 5.24 -3.51 -1.37
C GLY A 247 6.26 -4.23 -0.47
N PRO A 248 7.51 -4.47 -0.89
CA PRO A 248 8.50 -5.18 -0.08
C PRO A 248 9.29 -4.23 0.85
N ILE A 249 9.04 -2.92 0.81
CA ILE A 249 9.82 -1.92 1.55
C ILE A 249 9.18 -1.67 2.91
N THR A 250 9.86 -2.10 3.97
CA THR A 250 9.43 -1.84 5.37
C THR A 250 9.28 -0.34 5.59
N GLY A 251 8.12 0.09 6.09
CA GLY A 251 7.80 1.51 6.27
C GLY A 251 7.05 2.15 5.09
N SER A 252 7.10 1.53 3.92
CA SER A 252 6.33 1.97 2.75
C SER A 252 5.06 1.13 2.58
N GLY A 253 5.18 -0.14 2.16
CA GLY A 253 4.03 -1.03 1.93
C GLY A 253 3.33 -1.43 3.24
N SER A 254 4.09 -1.84 4.24
CA SER A 254 3.59 -2.07 5.60
C SER A 254 4.61 -1.71 6.67
N TYR A 255 4.10 -1.42 7.87
CA TYR A 255 4.91 -1.16 9.06
C TYR A 255 4.11 -1.49 10.32
N VAL A 256 4.78 -2.00 11.36
CA VAL A 256 4.18 -2.28 12.66
C VAL A 256 5.15 -1.99 13.78
N ASP A 257 4.64 -1.39 14.84
CA ASP A 257 5.26 -1.28 16.16
C ASP A 257 4.17 -1.62 17.19
N GLY A 258 4.35 -2.70 17.94
CA GLY A 258 3.33 -3.20 18.88
C GLY A 258 2.96 -2.22 20.00
N ASP A 259 3.83 -1.27 20.33
CA ASP A 259 3.56 -0.24 21.34
C ASP A 259 2.67 0.89 20.80
N VAL A 260 2.46 0.95 19.48
CA VAL A 260 1.74 2.04 18.81
C VAL A 260 0.63 1.54 17.91
N GLY A 261 0.96 0.75 16.90
CA GLY A 261 0.05 0.37 15.83
C GLY A 261 0.75 -0.09 14.55
N ALA A 262 -0.06 -0.30 13.51
CA ALA A 262 0.39 -0.76 12.21
C ALA A 262 -0.30 -0.02 11.06
N CYS A 263 0.30 -0.10 9.89
CA CYS A 263 -0.22 0.44 8.64
C CYS A 263 0.01 -0.53 7.48
N GLY A 264 -0.94 -0.54 6.56
CA GLY A 264 -0.86 -1.19 5.26
C GLY A 264 -1.22 -0.22 4.14
N ALA A 265 -0.47 -0.32 3.05
CA ALA A 265 -0.49 0.62 1.93
C ALA A 265 -0.78 -0.08 0.59
N THR A 266 -1.32 0.68 -0.36
CA THR A 266 -1.53 0.27 -1.75
C THR A 266 -1.50 1.50 -2.66
N GLY A 267 -0.96 1.33 -3.87
CA GLY A 267 -1.13 2.27 -4.97
C GLY A 267 0.10 2.52 -5.82
N ASP A 268 0.41 3.78 -6.13
CA ASP A 268 1.60 4.15 -6.88
C ASP A 268 2.86 3.95 -6.01
N GLY A 269 3.41 2.74 -6.07
CA GLY A 269 4.57 2.35 -5.26
C GLY A 269 5.79 3.24 -5.43
N ASP A 270 6.00 3.84 -6.61
CA ASP A 270 7.14 4.71 -6.89
C ASP A 270 6.99 6.09 -6.21
N ILE A 271 5.76 6.58 -6.04
CA ILE A 271 5.48 7.76 -5.22
C ILE A 271 5.47 7.40 -3.74
N MET A 272 4.84 6.28 -3.34
CA MET A 272 4.72 5.89 -1.93
C MET A 272 6.10 5.73 -1.27
N MET A 273 7.06 5.11 -1.96
CA MET A 273 8.45 4.98 -1.47
C MET A 273 9.14 6.32 -1.18
N ARG A 274 8.70 7.43 -1.80
CA ARG A 274 9.27 8.77 -1.56
C ARG A 274 8.81 9.37 -0.22
N PHE A 275 7.72 8.85 0.35
CA PHE A 275 7.09 9.39 1.56
C PHE A 275 7.05 8.41 2.73
N LEU A 276 7.29 7.11 2.50
CA LEU A 276 7.21 6.06 3.53
C LEU A 276 5.92 6.18 4.37
N PRO A 277 4.74 6.11 3.73
CA PRO A 277 3.48 6.52 4.34
C PRO A 277 3.12 5.71 5.58
N CYS A 278 3.49 4.43 5.64
CA CYS A 278 3.17 3.59 6.79
C CYS A 278 4.06 3.84 8.00
N TYR A 279 5.36 4.07 7.80
CA TYR A 279 6.23 4.55 8.88
C TYR A 279 5.72 5.91 9.40
N GLN A 280 5.41 6.84 8.50
CA GLN A 280 4.87 8.15 8.87
C GLN A 280 3.56 8.02 9.67
N ALA A 281 2.62 7.17 9.24
CA ALA A 281 1.34 7.00 9.91
C ALA A 281 1.52 6.45 11.34
N VAL A 282 2.37 5.46 11.53
CA VAL A 282 2.68 4.90 12.86
C VAL A 282 3.36 5.96 13.75
N GLU A 283 4.31 6.72 13.22
CA GLU A 283 4.94 7.80 14.00
C GLU A 283 3.99 8.97 14.30
N SER A 284 3.04 9.26 13.42
CA SER A 284 1.96 10.21 13.68
C SER A 284 1.04 9.73 14.81
N MET A 285 0.70 8.44 14.85
CA MET A 285 -0.03 7.86 15.98
C MET A 285 0.77 7.93 17.28
N ARG A 286 2.09 7.65 17.24
CA ARG A 286 2.98 7.80 18.41
C ARG A 286 2.93 9.21 18.99
N ARG A 287 2.72 10.23 18.14
CA ARG A 287 2.58 11.64 18.52
C ARG A 287 1.16 12.04 18.93
N GLY A 288 0.25 11.08 19.07
CA GLY A 288 -1.09 11.27 19.61
C GLY A 288 -2.19 11.48 18.55
N MET A 289 -1.90 11.31 17.26
CA MET A 289 -2.97 11.27 16.25
C MET A 289 -3.79 9.98 16.37
N SER A 290 -5.09 10.07 16.12
CA SER A 290 -5.91 8.88 15.89
C SER A 290 -5.49 8.17 14.58
N PRO A 291 -5.80 6.88 14.40
CA PRO A 291 -5.52 6.16 13.15
C PRO A 291 -6.09 6.86 11.90
N GLN A 292 -7.30 7.41 11.99
CA GLN A 292 -7.95 8.12 10.89
C GLN A 292 -7.25 9.44 10.55
N GLU A 293 -6.79 10.19 11.56
CA GLU A 293 -6.01 11.41 11.35
C GLU A 293 -4.62 11.11 10.77
N ALA A 294 -3.95 10.09 11.28
CA ALA A 294 -2.65 9.63 10.79
C ALA A 294 -2.73 9.17 9.32
N ALA A 295 -3.77 8.39 8.98
CA ALA A 295 -4.03 7.96 7.61
C ALA A 295 -4.18 9.18 6.67
N ARG A 296 -5.01 10.15 7.07
CA ARG A 296 -5.26 11.35 6.28
C ARG A 296 -4.01 12.22 6.15
N ASP A 297 -3.23 12.39 7.22
CA ASP A 297 -1.99 13.19 7.19
C ASP A 297 -0.98 12.63 6.17
N ALA A 298 -0.75 11.31 6.17
CA ALA A 298 0.17 10.68 5.21
C ALA A 298 -0.29 10.85 3.75
N VAL A 299 -1.57 10.58 3.45
CA VAL A 299 -2.11 10.76 2.09
C VAL A 299 -2.08 12.22 1.64
N VAL A 300 -2.45 13.17 2.50
CA VAL A 300 -2.44 14.61 2.16
C VAL A 300 -1.03 15.09 1.79
N ARG A 301 0.02 14.59 2.44
CA ARG A 301 1.40 14.98 2.10
C ARG A 301 1.80 14.54 0.70
N MET A 302 1.43 13.32 0.31
CA MET A 302 1.64 12.82 -1.04
C MET A 302 0.86 13.66 -2.05
N VAL A 303 -0.44 13.88 -1.83
CA VAL A 303 -1.32 14.66 -2.74
C VAL A 303 -0.85 16.10 -2.88
N LYS A 304 -0.33 16.74 -1.83
CA LYS A 304 0.22 18.11 -1.92
C LYS A 304 1.38 18.22 -2.90
N LYS A 305 2.22 17.18 -3.02
CA LYS A 305 3.37 17.14 -3.92
C LYS A 305 3.00 16.56 -5.30
N TYR A 306 2.16 15.53 -5.31
CA TYR A 306 1.71 14.79 -6.49
C TYR A 306 0.17 14.75 -6.52
N PRO A 307 -0.51 15.79 -7.03
CA PRO A 307 -1.98 15.89 -6.95
C PRO A 307 -2.75 14.78 -7.65
N ALA A 308 -2.11 14.13 -8.64
CA ALA A 308 -2.68 13.02 -9.40
C ALA A 308 -2.31 11.64 -8.84
N VAL A 309 -1.63 11.57 -7.69
CA VAL A 309 -1.23 10.29 -7.10
C VAL A 309 -2.46 9.48 -6.72
N SER A 310 -2.44 8.21 -7.09
CA SER A 310 -3.36 7.22 -6.56
C SER A 310 -2.68 6.51 -5.40
N SER A 311 -3.30 6.60 -4.22
CA SER A 311 -2.76 6.03 -2.99
C SER A 311 -3.90 5.62 -2.07
N GLY A 312 -3.70 4.57 -1.29
CA GLY A 312 -4.63 4.14 -0.24
C GLY A 312 -3.82 3.59 0.92
N ILE A 313 -4.16 3.99 2.14
CA ILE A 313 -3.60 3.39 3.34
C ILE A 313 -4.70 3.10 4.36
N VAL A 314 -4.50 2.02 5.10
CA VAL A 314 -5.31 1.64 6.26
C VAL A 314 -4.38 1.56 7.47
N VAL A 315 -4.83 2.13 8.58
CA VAL A 315 -4.04 2.32 9.80
C VAL A 315 -4.84 1.78 10.99
N VAL A 316 -4.19 1.08 11.89
CA VAL A 316 -4.77 0.53 13.12
C VAL A 316 -3.81 0.77 14.30
N ASN A 317 -4.32 1.15 15.47
CA ASN A 317 -3.49 1.25 16.67
C ASN A 317 -3.54 -0.04 17.51
N ASN A 318 -2.69 -0.12 18.53
CA ASN A 318 -2.64 -1.27 19.46
C ASN A 318 -3.88 -1.44 20.36
N LYS A 319 -4.90 -0.60 20.20
CA LYS A 319 -6.22 -0.72 20.85
C LYS A 319 -7.30 -1.24 19.90
N GLY A 320 -6.96 -1.50 18.63
CA GLY A 320 -7.92 -1.90 17.61
C GLY A 320 -8.77 -0.77 17.05
N GLU A 321 -8.44 0.49 17.33
CA GLU A 321 -9.01 1.63 16.62
C GLU A 321 -8.34 1.72 15.24
N HIS A 322 -9.10 2.03 14.20
CA HIS A 322 -8.62 2.03 12.82
C HIS A 322 -9.25 3.14 11.98
N GLY A 323 -8.60 3.44 10.86
CA GLY A 323 -9.06 4.40 9.87
C GLY A 323 -8.32 4.25 8.55
N GLY A 324 -8.82 4.88 7.52
CA GLY A 324 -8.23 4.81 6.19
C GLY A 324 -8.30 6.13 5.45
N ALA A 325 -7.39 6.32 4.50
CA ALA A 325 -7.41 7.46 3.59
C ALA A 325 -6.94 7.01 2.21
N GLY A 326 -7.45 7.65 1.16
CA GLY A 326 -6.96 7.42 -0.19
C GLY A 326 -7.07 8.64 -1.08
N SER A 327 -6.48 8.56 -2.27
CA SER A 327 -6.51 9.56 -3.34
C SER A 327 -6.57 8.86 -4.69
N GLY A 328 -7.04 9.55 -5.74
CA GLY A 328 -7.16 9.00 -7.09
C GLY A 328 -8.38 8.08 -7.30
N TRP A 329 -8.91 7.46 -6.23
CA TRP A 329 -10.08 6.57 -6.28
C TRP A 329 -10.89 6.60 -4.97
N THR A 330 -12.03 5.92 -4.97
CA THR A 330 -12.69 5.49 -3.73
C THR A 330 -12.00 4.25 -3.20
N PHE A 331 -11.30 4.37 -2.08
CA PHE A 331 -10.52 3.29 -1.49
C PHE A 331 -11.44 2.41 -0.63
N THR A 332 -11.11 1.14 -0.48
CA THR A 332 -11.78 0.25 0.46
C THR A 332 -10.77 -0.52 1.28
N TYR A 333 -11.15 -0.92 2.49
CA TYR A 333 -10.38 -1.87 3.30
C TYR A 333 -11.33 -2.84 3.99
N ALA A 334 -10.84 -4.03 4.33
CA ALA A 334 -11.60 -5.07 5.00
C ALA A 334 -11.04 -5.33 6.40
N PHE A 335 -11.92 -5.63 7.36
CA PHE A 335 -11.50 -6.02 8.70
C PHE A 335 -12.46 -7.03 9.34
N ARG A 336 -11.92 -7.82 10.27
CA ARG A 336 -12.68 -8.75 11.10
C ARG A 336 -12.06 -8.83 12.49
N GLY A 337 -12.87 -8.69 13.53
CA GLY A 337 -12.39 -8.61 14.90
C GLY A 337 -13.34 -9.18 15.96
N GLY A 338 -12.79 -9.55 17.10
CA GLY A 338 -13.52 -9.95 18.31
C GLY A 338 -14.48 -11.13 18.12
N LYS A 339 -15.78 -10.83 18.03
CA LYS A 339 -16.85 -11.83 17.83
C LYS A 339 -17.61 -11.63 16.52
N MET A 340 -17.04 -10.91 15.56
CA MET A 340 -17.68 -10.68 14.27
C MET A 340 -17.94 -11.99 13.53
N ASN A 341 -19.18 -12.16 13.07
CA ASN A 341 -19.61 -13.34 12.32
C ASN A 341 -19.04 -13.36 10.90
N ALA A 342 -18.75 -12.20 10.32
CA ALA A 342 -18.24 -12.04 8.97
C ALA A 342 -17.29 -10.84 8.89
N THR A 343 -16.47 -10.80 7.85
CA THR A 343 -15.65 -9.65 7.50
C THR A 343 -16.52 -8.46 7.08
N GLU A 344 -16.17 -7.26 7.55
CA GLU A 344 -16.77 -6.00 7.13
C GLU A 344 -15.85 -5.25 6.17
N VAL A 345 -16.46 -4.52 5.23
CA VAL A 345 -15.74 -3.68 4.26
C VAL A 345 -16.10 -2.22 4.51
N VAL A 346 -15.08 -1.38 4.58
CA VAL A 346 -15.21 0.05 4.79
C VAL A 346 -14.86 0.79 3.51
N THR A 347 -15.72 1.71 3.11
CA THR A 347 -15.52 2.58 1.95
C THR A 347 -14.98 3.94 2.38
N VAL A 348 -13.89 4.36 1.75
CA VAL A 348 -13.14 5.58 2.05
C VAL A 348 -13.15 6.48 0.82
N PRO A 349 -13.91 7.59 0.83
CA PRO A 349 -13.89 8.57 -0.25
C PRO A 349 -12.49 9.19 -0.42
N PRO A 350 -12.10 9.58 -1.65
CA PRO A 350 -10.81 10.20 -1.89
C PRO A 350 -10.65 11.51 -1.14
N VAL A 351 -9.45 11.74 -0.63
CA VAL A 351 -9.02 13.02 -0.04
C VAL A 351 -8.98 14.07 -1.15
N VAL A 352 -9.71 15.17 -0.94
CA VAL A 352 -9.68 16.35 -1.80
C VAL A 352 -8.88 17.45 -1.09
N VAL A 353 -7.76 17.86 -1.68
CA VAL A 353 -6.96 19.01 -1.20
C VAL A 353 -7.39 20.25 -2.00
N THR A 354 -8.22 21.11 -1.41
CA THR A 354 -8.59 22.39 -2.03
C THR A 354 -7.42 23.39 -1.96
N ARG A 355 -7.31 24.26 -2.98
CA ARG A 355 -6.22 25.25 -3.15
C ARG A 355 -6.03 26.23 -1.97
N SER A 356 -6.96 26.33 -1.01
CA SER A 356 -6.86 27.31 0.09
C SER A 356 -5.76 27.02 1.11
N LEU A 357 -5.18 25.81 1.10
CA LEU A 357 -4.12 25.41 2.06
C LEU A 357 -2.69 25.80 1.63
N ARG A 358 -2.50 26.53 0.52
CA ARG A 358 -1.18 27.07 0.14
C ARG A 358 -0.80 28.33 0.91
N VAL A 359 -1.74 29.01 1.58
CA VAL A 359 -1.50 30.33 2.20
C VAL A 359 -1.10 30.22 3.69
N GLU A 360 -1.44 29.12 4.39
CA GLU A 360 -1.17 29.02 5.83
C GLU A 360 0.25 28.54 6.18
N SER A 361 1.06 28.06 5.22
CA SER A 361 2.43 27.62 5.48
C SER A 361 3.49 28.72 5.32
N GLU A 362 3.11 29.95 4.97
CA GLU A 362 4.02 31.11 4.93
C GLU A 362 3.97 31.95 6.23
N LEU A 363 3.25 31.49 7.26
CA LEU A 363 3.06 32.21 8.53
C LEU A 363 3.50 31.43 9.77
N ARG A 364 4.50 30.54 9.66
CA ARG A 364 5.16 29.95 10.85
C ARG A 364 6.66 29.92 10.72
#